data_AF-A0A7S0IH63-F1
#
_entry.id   AF-A0A7S0IH63-F1
#
_cell.length_a   1.000
_cell.length_b   1.000
_cell.length_c   1.000
_cell.angle_alpha   90.00
_cell.angle_beta   90.00
_cell.angle_gamma   90.00
#
_symmetry.space_group_name_H-M   'P 1'
#
loop_
_entity.id
_entity.type
_entity.pdbx_description
1 polymer ?
#
loop_
_entity_poly.entity_id
_entity_poly.type
_entity_poly.pdbx_seq_one_letter_code
_entity_poly.pdbx_strand_id
1 'polypeptide(L)'
;MDRDGSSDRREEDYYRSHWSRVYREDPSQLDREWHCGYEKALAAILPFVNRAASGAAAPMRGARYDPGDDGAVATTSGNAAATGKVSARGNGLVVDVGCGSSSMGHQMWNDFHFGHLVLTDIDEGVLRTMRGRFGTETNDDMRERFG
;
A
#
# COMPACT_ATOMS: atom_id res chain seq x y z
N MET A 1 -30.44 -6.89 16.95
CA MET A 1 -29.76 -7.53 15.80
C MET A 1 -28.29 -7.55 16.14
N ASP A 2 -27.89 -8.54 16.93
CA ASP A 2 -26.51 -8.75 17.31
C ASP A 2 -25.81 -9.41 16.14
N ARG A 3 -24.97 -8.66 15.42
CA ARG A 3 -23.97 -9.28 14.54
C ARG A 3 -22.93 -9.89 15.47
N ASP A 4 -23.05 -11.19 15.68
CA ASP A 4 -22.14 -11.99 16.49
C ASP A 4 -20.73 -11.92 15.90
N GLY A 5 -19.87 -11.04 16.42
CA GLY A 5 -18.47 -10.86 16.03
C GLY A 5 -17.55 -12.05 16.36
N SER A 6 -18.14 -13.21 16.64
CA SER A 6 -17.49 -14.48 16.92
C SER A 6 -16.95 -15.18 15.65
N SER A 7 -17.60 -15.01 14.50
CA SER A 7 -17.11 -15.57 13.23
C SER A 7 -15.86 -14.83 12.75
N ASP A 8 -15.91 -13.50 12.76
CA ASP A 8 -14.90 -12.64 12.16
C ASP A 8 -13.57 -12.76 12.92
N ARG A 9 -13.62 -12.82 14.27
CA ARG A 9 -12.42 -13.06 15.09
C ARG A 9 -11.75 -14.41 14.82
N ARG A 10 -12.53 -15.47 14.56
CA ARG A 10 -11.99 -16.80 14.25
C ARG A 10 -11.31 -16.82 12.88
N GLU A 11 -11.83 -16.06 11.93
CA GLU A 11 -11.28 -15.94 10.59
C GLU A 11 -9.98 -15.10 10.59
N GLU A 12 -9.97 -13.96 11.29
CA GLU A 12 -8.74 -13.15 11.48
C GLU A 12 -7.62 -13.96 12.14
N ASP A 13 -7.94 -14.71 13.19
CA ASP A 13 -6.96 -15.57 13.87
C ASP A 13 -6.43 -16.67 12.95
N TYR A 14 -7.29 -17.24 12.08
CA TYR A 14 -6.87 -18.22 11.08
C TYR A 14 -5.94 -17.60 10.02
N TYR A 15 -6.31 -16.46 9.44
CA TYR A 15 -5.51 -15.79 8.41
C TYR A 15 -4.16 -15.35 8.95
N ARG A 16 -4.12 -14.73 10.13
CA ARG A 16 -2.85 -14.35 10.77
C ARG A 16 -1.99 -15.59 11.00
N SER A 17 -2.54 -16.64 11.61
CA SER A 17 -1.79 -17.86 11.92
C SER A 17 -1.23 -18.54 10.67
N HIS A 18 -1.99 -18.54 9.57
CA HIS A 18 -1.54 -19.06 8.29
C HIS A 18 -0.32 -18.29 7.78
N TRP A 19 -0.40 -16.95 7.69
CA TRP A 19 0.68 -16.12 7.16
C TRP A 19 1.92 -16.12 8.07
N SER A 20 1.75 -16.08 9.39
CA SER A 20 2.85 -16.25 10.34
C SER A 20 3.62 -17.54 10.10
N ARG A 21 2.91 -18.63 9.81
CA ARG A 21 3.53 -19.92 9.49
C ARG A 21 4.29 -19.86 8.17
N VAL A 22 3.67 -19.32 7.12
CA VAL A 22 4.25 -19.19 5.78
C VAL A 22 5.57 -18.42 5.83
N TYR A 23 5.58 -17.23 6.43
CA TYR A 23 6.80 -16.40 6.50
C TYR A 23 7.90 -17.01 7.37
N ARG A 24 7.54 -17.80 8.39
CA ARG A 24 8.51 -18.45 9.27
C ARG A 24 9.14 -19.69 8.63
N GLU A 25 8.35 -20.47 7.90
CA GLU A 25 8.74 -21.81 7.43
C GLU A 25 9.24 -21.84 5.99
N ASP A 26 8.90 -20.84 5.18
CA ASP A 26 9.32 -20.74 3.79
C ASP A 26 10.07 -19.42 3.52
N PRO A 27 11.41 -19.43 3.56
CA PRO A 27 12.23 -18.25 3.29
C PRO A 27 12.04 -17.65 1.89
N SER A 28 11.57 -18.43 0.91
CA SER A 28 11.30 -17.91 -0.43
C SER A 28 10.15 -16.90 -0.45
N GLN A 29 9.34 -16.88 0.61
CA GLN A 29 8.23 -15.93 0.76
C GLN A 29 8.67 -14.59 1.35
N LEU A 30 9.96 -14.40 1.70
CA LEU A 30 10.46 -13.15 2.31
C LEU A 30 10.97 -12.12 1.29
N ASP A 31 10.95 -12.45 -0.01
CA ASP A 31 11.27 -11.51 -1.09
C ASP A 31 10.37 -11.72 -2.31
N ARG A 32 9.12 -12.13 -2.07
CA ARG A 32 8.20 -12.53 -3.13
C ARG A 32 7.17 -11.46 -3.46
N GLU A 33 7.01 -11.21 -4.75
CA GLU A 33 5.83 -10.56 -5.32
C GLU A 33 4.76 -11.60 -5.66
N TRP A 34 3.56 -11.45 -5.09
CA TRP A 34 2.43 -12.32 -5.41
C TRP A 34 1.67 -11.81 -6.65
N HIS A 35 1.19 -12.75 -7.49
CA HIS A 35 0.50 -12.52 -8.77
C HIS A 35 1.36 -11.91 -9.89
N CYS A 36 1.99 -10.75 -9.68
CA CYS A 36 2.84 -10.11 -10.67
C CYS A 36 3.89 -9.18 -10.04
N GLY A 37 4.98 -8.94 -10.77
CA GLY A 37 5.99 -7.97 -10.34
C GLY A 37 5.56 -6.52 -10.57
N TYR A 38 6.23 -5.60 -9.87
CA TYR A 38 5.93 -4.17 -9.87
C TYR A 38 5.77 -3.55 -11.25
N GLU A 39 6.65 -3.85 -12.22
CA GLU A 39 6.54 -3.26 -13.58
C GLU A 39 5.23 -3.61 -14.28
N LYS A 40 4.72 -4.84 -14.10
CA LYS A 40 3.44 -5.26 -14.68
C LYS A 40 2.26 -4.58 -13.97
N ALA A 41 2.31 -4.51 -12.64
CA ALA A 41 1.30 -3.81 -11.86
C ALA A 41 1.27 -2.32 -12.23
N LEU A 42 2.44 -1.68 -12.26
CA LEU A 42 2.58 -0.26 -12.58
C LEU A 42 2.06 0.07 -13.96
N ALA A 43 2.36 -0.73 -14.99
CA ALA A 43 1.83 -0.52 -16.33
C ALA A 43 0.29 -0.44 -16.36
N ALA A 44 -0.39 -1.23 -15.50
CA ALA A 44 -1.85 -1.22 -15.41
C ALA A 44 -2.39 -0.01 -14.63
N ILE A 45 -1.65 0.49 -13.62
CA ILE A 45 -2.16 1.53 -12.70
C ILE A 45 -1.52 2.91 -12.90
N LEU A 46 -0.53 3.05 -13.78
CA LEU A 46 0.25 4.28 -13.98
C LEU A 46 -0.62 5.55 -14.15
N PRO A 47 -1.74 5.54 -14.91
CA PRO A 47 -2.58 6.73 -15.03
C PRO A 47 -3.18 7.19 -13.69
N PHE A 48 -3.50 6.26 -12.79
CA PHE A 48 -4.04 6.58 -11.46
C PHE A 48 -2.95 7.11 -10.53
N VAL A 49 -1.78 6.48 -10.54
CA VAL A 49 -0.63 6.92 -9.74
C VAL A 49 -0.18 8.31 -10.17
N ASN A 50 -0.10 8.58 -11.48
CA ASN A 50 0.24 9.91 -12.00
C ASN A 50 -0.75 10.99 -11.55
N ARG A 51 -2.06 10.68 -11.48
CA ARG A 51 -3.07 11.61 -10.98
C ARG A 51 -2.88 11.93 -9.50
N ALA A 52 -2.60 10.90 -8.69
CA ALA A 52 -2.33 11.05 -7.26
C ALA A 52 -1.04 11.87 -7.04
N ALA A 53 0.04 11.51 -7.73
CA ALA A 53 1.33 12.19 -7.64
C ALA A 53 1.27 13.66 -8.06
N SER A 54 0.48 13.99 -9.09
CA SER A 54 0.32 15.39 -9.54
C SER A 54 -0.40 16.29 -8.53
N GLY A 55 -0.94 15.75 -7.43
CA GLY A 55 -1.84 16.48 -6.53
C GLY A 55 -3.19 16.82 -7.18
N ALA A 56 -3.49 16.27 -8.36
CA ALA A 56 -4.72 16.47 -9.10
C ALA A 56 -5.90 15.66 -8.52
N ALA A 57 -5.63 14.80 -7.52
CA ALA A 57 -6.64 14.27 -6.62
C ALA A 57 -7.13 15.38 -5.66
N ALA A 58 -7.63 16.49 -6.20
CA ALA A 58 -8.34 17.49 -5.40
C ALA A 58 -9.66 16.88 -4.91
N PRO A 59 -10.08 17.16 -3.67
CA PRO A 59 -11.30 16.61 -3.12
C PRO A 59 -12.48 17.15 -3.92
N MET A 60 -13.40 16.28 -4.29
CA MET A 60 -14.75 16.66 -4.71
C MET A 60 -15.48 17.23 -3.48
N ARG A 61 -15.06 18.40 -2.99
CA ARG A 61 -15.75 19.13 -1.93
C ARG A 61 -17.06 19.64 -2.52
N GLY A 62 -18.15 18.93 -2.27
CA GLY A 62 -19.51 19.43 -2.51
C GLY A 62 -20.39 18.62 -3.45
N ALA A 63 -19.98 17.44 -3.91
CA ALA A 63 -20.94 16.54 -4.56
C ALA A 63 -21.89 15.99 -3.49
N ARG A 64 -23.08 16.57 -3.43
CA ARG A 64 -24.22 15.99 -2.71
C ARG A 64 -24.38 14.58 -3.25
N TYR A 65 -24.30 13.59 -2.36
CA TYR A 65 -24.65 12.22 -2.66
C TYR A 65 -26.08 12.20 -3.20
N ASP A 66 -26.23 11.99 -4.51
CA ASP A 66 -27.52 11.73 -5.15
C ASP A 66 -27.70 10.20 -5.18
N PRO A 67 -28.64 9.64 -4.41
CA PRO A 67 -28.85 8.19 -4.35
C PRO A 67 -29.40 7.59 -5.67
N GLY A 68 -29.56 8.39 -6.72
CA GLY A 68 -29.93 7.94 -8.06
C GLY A 68 -28.76 7.79 -9.06
N ASP A 69 -27.52 8.13 -8.68
CA ASP A 69 -26.34 7.94 -9.55
C ASP A 69 -25.77 6.53 -9.32
N ASP A 70 -26.26 5.58 -10.11
CA ASP A 70 -25.81 4.20 -10.18
C ASP A 70 -24.42 4.13 -10.83
N GLY A 71 -23.44 4.59 -10.06
CA GLY A 71 -22.03 4.30 -10.29
C GLY A 71 -21.52 4.78 -11.64
N ALA A 72 -21.72 6.06 -11.97
CA ALA A 72 -20.97 6.71 -13.02
C ALA A 72 -19.46 6.55 -12.73
N VAL A 73 -18.88 5.48 -13.29
CA VAL A 73 -17.45 5.26 -13.43
C VAL A 73 -16.91 6.57 -13.93
N ALA A 74 -16.11 7.26 -13.10
CA ALA A 74 -15.57 8.57 -13.44
C ALA A 74 -14.97 8.47 -14.84
N THR A 75 -15.69 8.99 -15.84
CA THR A 75 -15.32 8.82 -17.23
C THR A 75 -14.02 9.59 -17.38
N THR A 76 -12.92 8.86 -17.53
CA THR A 76 -11.59 9.42 -17.69
C THR A 76 -11.41 9.93 -19.11
N SER A 77 -12.33 10.80 -19.54
CA SER A 77 -12.28 11.51 -20.81
C SER A 77 -11.36 12.72 -20.64
N GLY A 78 -10.07 12.46 -20.44
CA GLY A 78 -9.11 13.54 -20.25
C GLY A 78 -7.77 13.14 -19.67
N ASN A 79 -7.23 11.97 -19.99
CA ASN A 79 -5.81 11.71 -19.76
C ASN A 79 -5.23 11.21 -21.08
N ALA A 80 -4.67 12.12 -21.88
CA ALA A 80 -3.62 11.72 -22.80
C ALA A 80 -2.64 10.87 -22.00
N ALA A 81 -2.36 9.66 -22.47
CA ALA A 81 -1.48 8.70 -21.81
C ALA A 81 -0.16 9.41 -21.47
N ALA A 82 -0.01 9.83 -20.21
CA ALA A 82 1.28 10.18 -19.69
C ALA A 82 2.07 8.87 -19.68
N THR A 83 2.86 8.66 -20.73
CA THR A 83 3.70 7.47 -20.91
C THR A 83 4.87 7.44 -19.93
N GLY A 84 5.07 8.51 -19.16
CA GLY A 84 6.10 8.63 -18.13
C GLY A 84 5.51 8.76 -16.72
N LYS A 85 6.35 8.47 -15.72
CA LYS A 85 6.06 8.67 -14.29
C LYS A 85 6.06 10.16 -13.97
N VAL A 86 5.06 10.64 -13.24
CA VAL A 86 4.98 12.01 -12.72
C VAL A 86 5.44 12.03 -11.27
N SER A 87 6.46 12.82 -10.95
CA SER A 87 6.94 12.93 -9.57
C SER A 87 5.92 13.67 -8.68
N ALA A 88 5.70 13.12 -7.49
CA ALA A 88 4.92 13.71 -6.40
C ALA A 88 5.65 14.83 -5.64
N ARG A 89 6.96 15.02 -5.90
CA ARG A 89 7.80 16.08 -5.31
C ARG A 89 7.77 16.10 -3.79
N GLY A 90 7.74 14.93 -3.17
CA GLY A 90 7.65 14.77 -1.71
C GLY A 90 6.25 15.03 -1.13
N ASN A 91 5.23 15.22 -1.96
CA ASN A 91 3.84 15.29 -1.50
C ASN A 91 3.20 13.90 -1.49
N GLY A 92 2.10 13.76 -0.75
CA GLY A 92 1.27 12.56 -0.75
C GLY A 92 1.83 11.38 0.06
N LEU A 93 1.06 10.30 0.05
CA LEU A 93 1.27 9.10 0.86
C LEU A 93 0.98 7.86 0.02
N VAL A 94 1.86 6.86 0.10
CA VAL A 94 1.60 5.50 -0.35
C VAL A 94 1.20 4.66 0.86
N VAL A 95 0.06 3.97 0.78
CA VAL A 95 -0.36 2.98 1.77
C VAL A 95 -0.41 1.62 1.07
N ASP A 96 0.44 0.70 1.54
CA ASP A 96 0.47 -0.69 1.06
C ASP A 96 -0.19 -1.60 2.11
N VAL A 97 -1.27 -2.26 1.71
CA VAL A 97 -2.15 -3.03 2.59
C VAL A 97 -2.01 -4.51 2.31
N GLY A 98 -1.67 -5.29 3.33
CA GLY A 98 -1.24 -6.67 3.13
C GLY A 98 0.07 -6.70 2.36
N CYS A 99 1.01 -5.83 2.75
CA CYS A 99 2.27 -5.64 2.03
C CYS A 99 3.11 -6.92 2.00
N GLY A 100 2.89 -7.85 2.94
CA GLY A 100 3.69 -9.03 3.11
C GLY A 100 5.18 -8.67 3.13
N SER A 101 5.96 -9.39 2.32
CA SER A 101 7.36 -9.10 2.08
C SER A 101 7.63 -8.38 0.76
N SER A 102 6.59 -7.88 0.09
CA SER A 102 6.67 -7.27 -1.24
C SER A 102 7.43 -5.96 -1.19
N SER A 103 8.24 -5.69 -2.22
CA SER A 103 8.92 -4.41 -2.36
C SER A 103 8.05 -3.36 -3.08
N MET A 104 6.84 -3.72 -3.52
CA MET A 104 6.02 -2.95 -4.45
C MET A 104 5.65 -1.55 -3.91
N GLY A 105 5.14 -1.46 -2.68
CA GLY A 105 4.82 -0.17 -2.06
C GLY A 105 6.05 0.73 -1.91
N HIS A 106 7.19 0.15 -1.52
CA HIS A 106 8.47 0.88 -1.41
C HIS A 106 8.98 1.36 -2.77
N GLN A 107 8.95 0.51 -3.79
CA GLN A 107 9.35 0.87 -5.16
C GLN A 107 8.48 2.02 -5.70
N MET A 108 7.16 1.95 -5.52
CA MET A 108 6.25 3.04 -5.92
C MET A 108 6.53 4.34 -5.18
N TRP A 109 6.69 4.28 -3.85
CA TRP A 109 7.03 5.44 -3.03
C TRP A 109 8.30 6.13 -3.54
N ASN A 110 9.35 5.35 -3.79
CA ASN A 110 10.64 5.85 -4.25
C ASN A 110 10.57 6.39 -5.69
N ASP A 111 10.00 5.63 -6.62
CA ASP A 111 9.96 5.98 -8.05
C ASP A 111 9.19 7.26 -8.35
N PHE A 112 8.13 7.51 -7.58
CA PHE A 112 7.30 8.70 -7.73
C PHE A 112 7.73 9.82 -6.78
N HIS A 113 8.69 9.56 -5.88
CA HIS A 113 9.10 10.50 -4.83
C HIS A 113 7.93 11.00 -3.98
N PHE A 114 7.11 10.08 -3.48
CA PHE A 114 6.07 10.41 -2.50
C PHE A 114 6.71 10.82 -1.17
N GLY A 115 6.02 11.65 -0.39
CA GLY A 115 6.54 12.13 0.90
C GLY A 115 6.57 11.05 1.97
N HIS A 116 5.57 10.17 1.97
CA HIS A 116 5.36 9.19 3.02
C HIS A 116 5.05 7.80 2.46
N LEU A 117 5.45 6.79 3.21
CA LEU A 117 5.14 5.38 2.98
C LEU A 117 4.61 4.77 4.27
N VAL A 118 3.49 4.06 4.18
CA VAL A 118 2.95 3.23 5.25
C VAL A 118 2.79 1.81 4.72
N LEU A 119 3.46 0.86 5.37
CA LEU A 119 3.37 -0.56 5.09
C LEU A 119 2.57 -1.24 6.20
N THR A 120 1.52 -1.97 5.85
CA THR A 120 0.65 -2.65 6.82
C THR A 120 0.43 -4.09 6.45
N ASP A 121 0.43 -4.94 7.47
CA ASP A 121 0.14 -6.37 7.36
C ASP A 121 -0.47 -6.86 8.68
N ILE A 122 -1.18 -7.98 8.64
CA ILE A 122 -1.72 -8.64 9.84
C ILE A 122 -0.63 -9.43 10.58
N ASP A 123 0.45 -9.81 9.88
CA ASP A 123 1.57 -10.54 10.46
C ASP A 123 2.66 -9.60 11.01
N GLU A 124 2.85 -9.58 12.32
CA GLU A 124 3.90 -8.74 12.92
C GLU A 124 5.32 -9.21 12.58
N GLY A 125 5.50 -10.51 12.27
CA GLY A 125 6.79 -11.08 11.89
C GLY A 125 7.30 -10.48 10.59
N VAL A 126 6.45 -10.43 9.57
CA VAL A 126 6.77 -9.81 8.30
C VAL A 126 6.96 -8.31 8.45
N LEU A 127 6.16 -7.62 9.27
CA LEU A 127 6.37 -6.19 9.54
C LEU A 127 7.75 -5.90 10.17
N ARG A 128 8.26 -6.76 11.06
CA ARG A 128 9.64 -6.65 11.57
C ARG A 128 10.67 -6.83 10.47
N THR A 129 10.46 -7.80 9.57
CA THR A 129 11.31 -8.00 8.39
C THR A 129 11.30 -6.76 7.49
N MET A 130 10.12 -6.20 7.22
CA MET A 130 9.96 -5.00 6.39
C MET A 130 10.60 -3.77 7.02
N ARG A 131 10.48 -3.60 8.35
CA ARG A 131 11.21 -2.57 9.09
C ARG A 131 12.72 -2.72 8.93
N GLY A 132 13.25 -3.95 9.01
CA GLY A 132 14.68 -4.20 8.79
C GLY A 132 15.16 -3.91 7.36
N ARG A 133 14.29 -4.10 6.36
CA ARG A 133 14.61 -3.90 4.94
C ARG A 133 14.49 -2.46 4.47
N PHE A 134 13.40 -1.78 4.88
CA PHE A 134 12.98 -0.49 4.32
C PHE A 134 12.76 0.59 5.39
N GLY A 135 12.81 0.24 6.67
CA GLY A 135 12.67 1.20 7.74
C GLY A 135 13.84 2.19 7.73
N THR A 136 13.54 3.45 8.04
CA THR A 136 14.54 4.43 8.40
C THR A 136 14.77 4.38 9.91
N GLU A 137 16.03 4.47 10.35
CA GLU A 137 16.33 4.57 11.79
C GLU A 137 15.65 5.83 12.34
N THR A 138 14.92 5.68 13.44
CA THR A 138 14.40 6.84 14.16
C THR A 138 15.49 7.40 15.08
N ASN A 139 15.38 8.69 15.45
CA ASN A 139 16.29 9.29 16.43
C ASN A 139 16.29 8.55 17.79
N ASP A 140 15.21 7.84 18.12
CA ASP A 140 15.11 7.04 19.33
C ASP A 140 15.88 5.72 19.20
N ASP A 141 15.84 5.07 18.03
CA ASP A 141 16.66 3.88 17.74
C ASP A 141 18.16 4.20 17.81
N MET A 142 18.56 5.40 17.38
CA MET A 142 19.94 5.89 17.48
C MET A 142 20.37 6.16 18.93
N ARG A 143 19.45 6.65 19.77
CA ARG A 143 19.72 6.93 21.19
C ARG A 143 19.88 5.65 22.01
N GLU A 144 19.08 4.62 21.76
CA GLU A 144 19.21 3.32 22.46
C GLU A 144 20.45 2.53 22.05
N ARG A 145 20.96 2.74 20.82
CA ARG A 145 22.12 2.01 20.30
C ARG A 145 23.47 2.60 20.71
N PHE A 146 23.52 3.90 21.01
CA PHE A 146 24.76 4.64 21.27
C PHE A 146 24.74 5.51 22.54
N GLY A 147 23.65 5.49 23.32
CA GLY A 147 23.54 6.11 24.65
C GLY A 147 23.80 5.11 25.77
#